data_AF-A0A914NLG1-F1
#
_entry.id   AF-A0A914NLG1-F1
#
_cell.length_a   1.000
_cell.length_b   1.000
_cell.length_c   1.000
_cell.angle_alpha   90.00
_cell.angle_beta   90.00
_cell.angle_gamma   90.00
#
_symmetry.space_group_name_H-M   'P 1'
#
loop_
_entity.id
_entity.type
_entity.pdbx_description
1 polymer ?
#
loop_
_entity_poly.entity_id
_entity_poly.type
_entity_poly.pdbx_seq_one_letter_code
_entity_poly.pdbx_strand_id
1 'polypeptide(L)'
;MNTEKMPNMTLNDRVFMKGFWCFDTPGTVNKQQILDLFTLKELINIIPRSIILPRIFILYPNESLLLGGVGRIDLLSDESTAKNMPIFLTVFASENLKVNVMRTNYVDTFLEKNKGNPSLGAPIGNVERLNKFPKLEYKDFLIENDFYLEDDERGIADIVLSSLGWVLVTTKMSCINIRAWTPSGRGLITRQPPILPYAAAYRGRKIYGTSTFQTRKLAEIETFSHTQRSVKPGKIVGTNYEIDSSYNEPYRFVNFDIV
;
A
#
# COMPACT_ATOMS: atom_id res chain seq x y z
N MET A 1 24.24 54.05 -4.98
CA MET A 1 25.07 52.83 -4.90
C MET A 1 25.02 52.18 -6.26
N ASN A 2 26.14 52.16 -6.97
CA ASN A 2 26.27 51.52 -8.28
C ASN A 2 26.11 50.01 -8.12
N THR A 3 25.11 49.43 -8.77
CA THR A 3 25.02 47.98 -8.96
C THR A 3 25.88 47.60 -10.16
N GLU A 4 27.18 47.39 -9.93
CA GLU A 4 28.02 46.72 -10.92
C GLU A 4 27.41 45.35 -11.22
N LYS A 5 26.95 45.16 -12.47
CA LYS A 5 26.51 43.84 -12.95
C LYS A 5 27.71 42.91 -12.86
N MET A 6 27.56 41.81 -12.12
CA MET A 6 28.57 40.76 -12.11
C MET A 6 28.86 40.32 -13.56
N PRO A 7 30.13 40.09 -13.92
CA PRO A 7 30.48 39.65 -15.27
C PRO A 7 29.76 38.34 -15.60
N ASN A 8 29.33 38.19 -16.85
CA ASN A 8 28.75 36.92 -17.34
C ASN A 8 29.83 35.84 -17.29
N MET A 9 29.82 35.05 -16.22
CA MET A 9 30.75 33.95 -16.04
C MET A 9 30.20 32.66 -16.66
N THR A 10 31.08 31.85 -17.24
CA THR A 10 30.76 30.55 -17.83
C THR A 10 31.57 29.44 -17.19
N LEU A 11 31.13 28.19 -17.34
CA LEU A 11 31.85 26.99 -16.85
C LEU A 11 33.30 26.89 -17.37
N ASN A 12 33.62 27.57 -18.47
CA ASN A 12 34.94 27.58 -19.09
C ASN A 12 35.89 28.63 -18.51
N ASP A 13 35.45 29.45 -17.56
CA ASP A 13 36.28 30.52 -17.02
C ASP A 13 37.42 30.00 -16.15
N ARG A 14 38.54 30.74 -16.12
CA ARG A 14 39.74 30.34 -15.36
C ARG A 14 39.49 30.07 -13.88
N VAL A 15 38.54 30.80 -13.28
CA VAL A 15 38.13 30.67 -11.87
C VAL A 15 37.56 29.27 -11.58
N PHE A 16 37.05 28.61 -12.61
CA PHE A 16 36.31 27.36 -12.58
C PHE A 16 37.10 26.15 -13.12
N MET A 17 38.32 26.35 -13.65
CA MET A 17 39.16 25.31 -14.25
C MET A 17 39.53 24.14 -13.32
N LYS A 18 39.57 24.36 -11.99
CA LYS A 18 39.88 23.31 -11.01
C LYS A 18 38.62 22.74 -10.35
N GLY A 19 37.43 23.18 -10.77
CA GLY A 19 36.16 22.72 -10.22
C GLY A 19 35.71 21.39 -10.82
N PHE A 20 34.95 20.63 -10.03
CA PHE A 20 34.19 19.48 -10.53
C PHE A 20 32.74 19.91 -10.73
N TRP A 21 32.13 19.44 -11.83
CA TRP A 21 30.79 19.83 -12.23
C TRP A 21 29.83 18.67 -12.11
N CYS A 22 28.67 18.93 -11.51
CA CYS A 22 27.52 18.06 -11.56
C CYS A 22 26.54 18.65 -12.57
N PHE A 23 26.35 17.96 -13.70
CA PHE A 23 25.41 18.39 -14.72
C PHE A 23 24.03 17.80 -14.41
N ASP A 24 23.04 18.68 -14.26
CA ASP A 24 21.66 18.24 -14.18
C ASP A 24 21.23 17.70 -15.56
N THR A 25 20.56 16.54 -15.56
CA THR A 25 20.07 15.91 -16.79
C THR A 25 18.56 16.04 -16.84
N PRO A 26 17.95 16.25 -18.03
CA PRO A 26 16.50 16.28 -18.14
C PRO A 26 15.86 15.02 -17.53
N GLY A 27 14.87 15.22 -16.65
CA GLY A 27 14.16 14.12 -16.01
C GLY A 27 13.49 13.19 -17.02
N THR A 28 13.60 11.88 -16.81
CA THR A 28 12.93 10.87 -17.64
C THR A 28 11.54 10.54 -17.08
N VAL A 29 10.54 10.44 -17.95
CA VAL A 29 9.18 10.03 -17.57
C VAL A 29 9.10 8.50 -17.50
N ASN A 30 8.75 7.97 -16.32
CA ASN A 30 8.51 6.54 -16.16
C ASN A 30 7.05 6.19 -16.53
N LYS A 31 6.86 5.37 -17.58
CA LYS A 31 5.53 4.93 -18.04
C LYS A 31 4.76 4.07 -17.02
N GLN A 32 5.45 3.50 -16.03
CA GLN A 32 4.85 2.72 -14.94
C GLN A 32 4.38 3.61 -13.78
N GLN A 33 4.72 4.90 -13.78
CA GLN A 33 4.20 5.88 -12.85
C GLN A 33 2.76 6.25 -13.23
N ILE A 34 1.95 6.59 -12.24
CA ILE A 34 0.56 6.98 -12.45
C ILE A 34 0.28 8.43 -12.01
N LEU A 35 1.27 9.14 -11.45
CA LEU A 35 1.09 10.52 -10.97
C LEU A 35 0.65 11.49 -12.08
N ASP A 36 1.05 11.23 -13.33
CA ASP A 36 0.65 11.99 -14.51
C ASP A 36 -0.84 11.88 -14.84
N LEU A 37 -1.53 10.85 -14.32
CA LEU A 37 -2.97 10.63 -14.53
C LEU A 37 -3.86 11.50 -13.64
N PHE A 38 -3.26 12.17 -12.65
CA PHE A 38 -3.98 12.90 -11.61
C PHE A 38 -3.87 14.41 -11.80
N THR A 39 -4.96 15.09 -11.46
CA THR A 39 -4.98 16.55 -11.36
C THR A 39 -4.22 17.02 -10.12
N LEU A 40 -3.81 18.29 -10.09
CA LEU A 40 -3.15 18.88 -8.92
C LEU A 40 -3.95 18.68 -7.63
N LYS A 41 -5.28 18.77 -7.68
CA LYS A 41 -6.16 18.56 -6.52
C LYS A 41 -6.10 17.12 -6.01
N GLU A 42 -6.08 16.13 -6.90
CA GLU A 42 -5.99 14.70 -6.54
C GLU A 42 -4.58 14.34 -6.06
N LEU A 43 -3.53 14.97 -6.61
CA LEU A 43 -2.15 14.76 -6.17
C LEU A 43 -1.93 15.14 -4.71
N ILE A 44 -2.67 16.12 -4.17
CA ILE A 44 -2.68 16.44 -2.74
C ILE A 44 -3.08 15.23 -1.89
N ASN A 45 -3.99 14.40 -2.39
CA ASN A 45 -4.48 13.22 -1.69
C ASN A 45 -3.57 12.01 -1.89
N ILE A 46 -2.86 11.94 -3.02
CA ILE A 46 -2.04 10.77 -3.37
C ILE A 46 -0.65 10.86 -2.76
N ILE A 47 0.00 12.02 -2.86
CA ILE A 47 1.38 12.21 -2.40
C ILE A 47 1.37 12.44 -0.88
N PRO A 48 1.99 11.54 -0.09
CA PRO A 48 2.12 11.74 1.35
C PRO A 48 2.90 13.01 1.66
N ARG A 49 2.38 13.83 2.58
CA ARG A 49 3.03 15.07 3.06
C ARG A 49 3.52 14.98 4.50
N SER A 50 3.19 13.89 5.16
CA SER A 50 3.55 13.52 6.52
C SER A 50 4.12 12.10 6.50
N ILE A 51 4.66 11.66 7.63
CA ILE A 51 5.13 10.29 7.79
C ILE A 51 3.98 9.31 7.49
N ILE A 52 4.25 8.33 6.64
CA ILE A 52 3.28 7.29 6.30
C ILE A 52 3.16 6.35 7.51
N LEU A 53 2.00 6.35 8.15
CA LEU A 53 1.69 5.39 9.21
C LEU A 53 1.15 4.08 8.60
N PRO A 54 1.65 2.92 9.03
CA PRO A 54 1.13 1.63 8.58
C PRO A 54 -0.30 1.45 9.09
N ARG A 55 -1.25 1.24 8.17
CA ARG A 55 -2.65 0.94 8.49
C ARG A 55 -2.93 -0.53 8.21
N ILE A 56 -3.34 -1.28 9.22
CA ILE A 56 -3.45 -2.73 9.15
C ILE A 56 -4.91 -3.14 9.02
N PHE A 57 -5.18 -4.02 8.06
CA PHE A 57 -6.50 -4.57 7.74
C PHE A 57 -6.44 -6.09 7.69
N ILE A 58 -7.53 -6.73 8.11
CA ILE A 58 -7.81 -8.14 7.93
C ILE A 58 -8.56 -8.31 6.61
N LEU A 59 -8.14 -9.28 5.80
CA LEU A 59 -8.82 -9.63 4.57
C LEU A 59 -9.09 -11.13 4.54
N TYR A 60 -10.33 -11.51 4.24
CA TYR A 60 -10.72 -12.90 4.03
C TYR A 60 -10.80 -13.26 2.54
N PRO A 61 -10.79 -14.56 2.20
CA PRO A 61 -10.92 -14.97 0.81
C PRO A 61 -12.23 -14.48 0.16
N ASN A 62 -12.15 -13.99 -1.09
CA ASN A 62 -13.21 -13.26 -1.80
C ASN A 62 -13.55 -11.87 -1.23
N GLU A 63 -12.63 -11.28 -0.45
CA GLU A 63 -12.68 -9.87 -0.10
C GLU A 63 -11.63 -9.05 -0.85
N SER A 64 -11.92 -7.76 -0.91
CA SER A 64 -11.14 -6.77 -1.60
C SER A 64 -10.84 -5.59 -0.67
N LEU A 65 -9.59 -5.16 -0.67
CA LEU A 65 -9.14 -3.89 -0.11
C LEU A 65 -9.08 -2.85 -1.22
N LEU A 66 -9.87 -1.79 -1.09
CA LEU A 66 -9.83 -0.60 -1.94
C LEU A 66 -8.99 0.49 -1.27
N LEU A 67 -8.11 1.10 -2.04
CA LEU A 67 -7.35 2.28 -1.68
C LEU A 67 -7.88 3.47 -2.50
N GLY A 68 -8.77 4.23 -1.88
CA GLY A 68 -9.57 5.24 -2.57
C GLY A 68 -10.40 4.63 -3.70
N GLY A 69 -10.49 5.35 -4.82
CA GLY A 69 -11.04 4.84 -6.08
C GLY A 69 -9.96 4.47 -7.09
N VAL A 70 -8.71 4.30 -6.66
CA VAL A 70 -7.53 4.25 -7.55
C VAL A 70 -6.65 3.02 -7.36
N GLY A 71 -6.75 2.33 -6.24
CA GLY A 71 -6.05 1.07 -5.99
C GLY A 71 -7.01 0.01 -5.46
N ARG A 72 -6.76 -1.25 -5.79
CA ARG A 72 -7.54 -2.39 -5.32
C ARG A 72 -6.64 -3.61 -5.16
N ILE A 73 -6.89 -4.40 -4.13
CA ILE A 73 -6.25 -5.70 -3.90
C ILE A 73 -7.36 -6.69 -3.57
N ASP A 74 -7.48 -7.75 -4.36
CA ASP A 74 -8.42 -8.85 -4.12
C ASP A 74 -7.66 -10.07 -3.62
N LEU A 75 -8.15 -10.68 -2.54
CA LEU A 75 -7.72 -12.00 -2.13
C LEU A 75 -8.59 -13.04 -2.84
N LEU A 76 -8.01 -13.71 -3.84
CA LEU A 76 -8.73 -14.72 -4.60
C LEU A 76 -8.90 -15.98 -3.75
N SER A 77 -10.04 -16.65 -3.89
CA SER A 77 -10.23 -17.99 -3.34
C SER A 77 -9.93 -19.04 -4.39
N ASP A 78 -8.88 -19.81 -4.15
CA ASP A 78 -8.57 -21.04 -4.85
C ASP A 78 -8.50 -22.22 -3.88
N GLU A 79 -8.19 -23.41 -4.38
CA GLU A 79 -8.07 -24.63 -3.56
C GLU A 79 -6.97 -24.51 -2.49
N SER A 80 -5.93 -23.73 -2.76
CA SER A 80 -4.84 -23.47 -1.80
C SER A 80 -5.22 -22.46 -0.70
N THR A 81 -6.30 -21.70 -0.89
CA THR A 81 -6.69 -20.65 0.05
C THR A 81 -7.64 -21.19 1.12
N ALA A 82 -7.15 -21.31 2.35
CA ALA A 82 -7.97 -21.73 3.48
C ALA A 82 -9.09 -20.70 3.76
N LYS A 83 -10.34 -21.07 3.47
CA LYS A 83 -11.52 -20.16 3.50
C LYS A 83 -11.71 -19.38 4.81
N ASN A 84 -11.32 -19.96 5.94
CA ASN A 84 -11.52 -19.36 7.26
C ASN A 84 -10.26 -18.71 7.84
N MET A 85 -9.14 -18.71 7.10
CA MET A 85 -7.91 -18.10 7.57
C MET A 85 -7.76 -16.71 6.94
N PRO A 86 -7.68 -15.64 7.74
CA PRO A 86 -7.47 -14.31 7.21
C PRO A 86 -6.01 -14.11 6.80
N ILE A 87 -5.79 -13.08 5.99
CA ILE A 87 -4.48 -12.44 5.84
C ILE A 87 -4.51 -11.05 6.46
N PHE A 88 -3.34 -10.53 6.82
CA PHE A 88 -3.18 -9.15 7.22
C PHE A 88 -2.53 -8.35 6.09
N LEU A 89 -3.16 -7.24 5.74
CA LEU A 89 -2.65 -6.26 4.79
C LEU A 89 -2.25 -5.01 5.55
N THR A 90 -0.97 -4.68 5.54
CA THR A 90 -0.45 -3.43 6.12
C THR A 90 -0.21 -2.43 4.99
N VAL A 91 -1.08 -1.42 4.90
CA VAL A 91 -1.09 -0.41 3.85
C VAL A 91 -0.17 0.76 4.22
N PHE A 92 0.79 1.03 3.34
CA PHE A 92 1.67 2.19 3.36
C PHE A 92 1.31 3.11 2.22
N ALA A 93 0.41 4.05 2.47
CA ALA A 93 -0.08 5.00 1.49
C ALA A 93 -0.54 6.28 2.21
N SER A 94 -0.73 7.35 1.45
CA SER A 94 -1.30 8.60 1.97
C SER A 94 -2.59 8.36 2.77
N GLU A 95 -2.71 9.02 3.93
CA GLU A 95 -3.88 8.93 4.82
C GLU A 95 -5.16 9.52 4.20
N ASN A 96 -5.00 10.39 3.19
CA ASN A 96 -6.09 10.99 2.42
C ASN A 96 -6.73 9.99 1.44
N LEU A 97 -6.04 8.89 1.11
CA LEU A 97 -6.64 7.75 0.42
C LEU A 97 -7.30 6.85 1.47
N LYS A 98 -8.64 6.88 1.50
CA LYS A 98 -9.43 6.05 2.42
C LYS A 98 -9.38 4.59 2.00
N VAL A 99 -9.27 3.71 2.98
CA VAL A 99 -9.23 2.26 2.74
C VAL A 99 -10.60 1.68 3.07
N ASN A 100 -11.15 0.91 2.14
CA ASN A 100 -12.40 0.17 2.35
C ASN A 100 -12.15 -1.31 2.12
N VAL A 101 -12.67 -2.15 3.00
CA VAL A 101 -12.66 -3.61 2.83
C VAL A 101 -14.08 -4.09 2.64
N MET A 102 -14.33 -4.90 1.62
CA MET A 102 -15.64 -5.46 1.31
C MET A 102 -15.51 -6.76 0.51
N ARG A 103 -16.60 -7.52 0.39
CA ARG A 103 -16.63 -8.66 -0.54
C ARG A 103 -16.42 -8.21 -1.98
N THR A 104 -15.61 -8.96 -2.72
CA THR A 104 -15.17 -8.63 -4.09
C THR A 104 -16.33 -8.38 -5.04
N ASN A 105 -17.45 -9.10 -4.88
CA ASN A 105 -18.64 -8.95 -5.71
C ASN A 105 -19.36 -7.59 -5.55
N TYR A 106 -19.14 -6.86 -4.46
CA TYR A 106 -19.73 -5.53 -4.25
C TYR A 106 -18.85 -4.39 -4.73
N VAL A 107 -17.57 -4.64 -5.02
CA VAL A 107 -16.60 -3.59 -5.34
C VAL A 107 -17.04 -2.73 -6.51
N ASP A 108 -17.46 -3.35 -7.60
CA ASP A 108 -17.81 -2.61 -8.81
C ASP A 108 -19.03 -1.72 -8.54
N THR A 109 -20.05 -2.24 -7.85
CA THR A 109 -21.23 -1.46 -7.44
C THR A 109 -20.87 -0.31 -6.50
N PHE A 110 -19.92 -0.52 -5.59
CA PHE A 110 -19.45 0.51 -4.67
C PHE A 110 -18.69 1.61 -5.40
N LEU A 111 -17.79 1.25 -6.31
CA LEU A 111 -17.03 2.20 -7.11
C LEU A 111 -17.96 3.03 -7.99
N GLU A 112 -18.89 2.40 -8.71
CA GLU A 112 -19.90 3.09 -9.53
C GLU A 112 -20.70 4.13 -8.73
N LYS A 113 -21.22 3.74 -7.56
CA LYS A 113 -22.01 4.63 -6.70
C LYS A 113 -21.22 5.82 -6.15
N ASN A 114 -19.91 5.65 -5.96
CA ASN A 114 -19.04 6.65 -5.36
C ASN A 114 -18.07 7.30 -6.37
N LYS A 115 -18.31 7.16 -7.67
CA LYS A 115 -17.46 7.75 -8.71
C LYS A 115 -17.35 9.26 -8.53
N GLY A 116 -16.11 9.76 -8.54
CA GLY A 116 -15.84 11.19 -8.40
C GLY A 116 -16.04 11.74 -6.99
N ASN A 117 -16.47 10.92 -6.02
CA ASN A 117 -16.70 11.35 -4.66
C ASN A 117 -15.37 11.73 -3.98
N PRO A 118 -15.22 12.98 -3.50
CA PRO A 118 -14.01 13.41 -2.78
C PRO A 118 -13.65 12.54 -1.57
N SER A 119 -14.60 11.84 -0.97
CA SER A 119 -14.36 10.95 0.17
C SER A 119 -13.44 9.77 -0.14
N LEU A 120 -13.34 9.36 -1.41
CA LEU A 120 -12.41 8.33 -1.87
C LEU A 120 -10.99 8.88 -2.13
N GLY A 121 -10.81 10.20 -2.09
CA GLY A 121 -9.53 10.87 -2.33
C GLY A 121 -9.14 11.03 -3.81
N ALA A 122 -9.44 10.05 -4.67
CA ALA A 122 -9.29 10.14 -6.12
C ALA A 122 -10.03 8.98 -6.83
N PRO A 123 -10.43 9.15 -8.11
CA PRO A 123 -10.51 10.42 -8.85
C PRO A 123 -11.62 11.32 -8.32
N ILE A 124 -11.48 12.64 -8.47
CA ILE A 124 -12.43 13.66 -8.00
C ILE A 124 -12.88 14.50 -9.19
N GLY A 125 -14.19 14.57 -9.44
CA GLY A 125 -14.73 15.49 -10.43
C GLY A 125 -16.02 15.04 -11.11
N ASN A 126 -16.38 15.78 -12.15
CA ASN A 126 -17.55 15.56 -12.96
C ASN A 126 -17.32 14.45 -14.02
N VAL A 127 -18.36 14.17 -14.81
CA VAL A 127 -18.34 13.16 -15.88
C VAL A 127 -17.17 13.37 -16.86
N GLU A 128 -16.85 14.61 -17.22
CA GLU A 128 -15.74 14.91 -18.13
C GLU A 128 -14.38 14.50 -17.55
N ARG A 129 -14.13 14.79 -16.27
CA ARG A 129 -12.89 14.39 -15.57
C ARG A 129 -12.80 12.88 -15.46
N LEU A 130 -13.91 12.22 -15.15
CA LEU A 130 -13.98 10.77 -14.98
C LEU A 130 -13.78 10.02 -16.31
N ASN A 131 -14.30 10.54 -17.42
CA ASN A 131 -14.09 9.96 -18.75
C ASN A 131 -12.62 10.00 -19.20
N LYS A 132 -11.84 10.97 -18.69
CA LYS A 132 -10.40 11.08 -18.95
C LYS A 132 -9.56 10.21 -18.02
N PHE A 133 -10.12 9.74 -16.90
CA PHE A 133 -9.39 8.88 -15.99
C PHE A 133 -9.42 7.44 -16.51
N PRO A 134 -8.27 6.75 -16.61
CA PRO A 134 -8.26 5.40 -17.14
C PRO A 134 -8.92 4.41 -16.17
N LYS A 135 -9.45 3.32 -16.74
CA LYS A 135 -10.00 2.22 -15.96
C LYS A 135 -8.90 1.53 -15.15
N LEU A 136 -9.32 0.89 -14.06
CA LEU A 136 -8.44 0.00 -13.32
C LEU A 136 -8.26 -1.30 -14.11
N GLU A 137 -7.02 -1.71 -14.26
CA GLU A 137 -6.65 -3.02 -14.81
C GLU A 137 -5.78 -3.74 -13.79
N TYR A 138 -5.72 -5.07 -13.91
CA TYR A 138 -5.15 -5.91 -12.87
C TYR A 138 -3.96 -6.73 -13.33
N LYS A 139 -3.23 -7.20 -12.33
CA LYS A 139 -2.24 -8.27 -12.45
C LYS A 139 -2.40 -9.23 -11.28
N ASP A 140 -2.34 -10.52 -11.60
CA ASP A 140 -2.40 -11.60 -10.62
C ASP A 140 -0.98 -11.94 -10.13
N PHE A 141 -0.88 -12.28 -8.86
CA PHE A 141 0.35 -12.62 -8.17
C PHE A 141 0.12 -13.86 -7.32
N LEU A 142 0.86 -14.92 -7.65
CA LEU A 142 1.03 -16.07 -6.76
C LEU A 142 2.17 -15.74 -5.79
N ILE A 143 1.87 -15.72 -4.49
CA ILE A 143 2.85 -15.38 -3.46
C ILE A 143 3.04 -16.61 -2.57
N GLU A 144 4.22 -17.21 -2.68
CA GLU A 144 4.65 -18.32 -1.83
C GLU A 144 5.17 -17.79 -0.50
N ASN A 145 4.83 -18.48 0.57
CA ASN A 145 5.32 -18.22 1.91
C ASN A 145 6.45 -19.21 2.23
N ASP A 146 7.67 -18.78 1.95
CA ASP A 146 8.90 -19.55 2.26
C ASP A 146 9.22 -19.61 3.77
N PHE A 147 8.37 -19.02 4.61
CA PHE A 147 8.60 -18.88 6.03
C PHE A 147 7.58 -19.70 6.83
N TYR A 148 8.08 -20.59 7.68
CA TYR A 148 7.27 -21.22 8.71
C TYR A 148 7.01 -20.19 9.82
N LEU A 149 5.91 -19.45 9.69
CA LEU A 149 5.53 -18.40 10.62
C LEU A 149 4.65 -18.95 11.75
N GLU A 150 5.17 -18.94 12.97
CA GLU A 150 4.39 -19.27 14.17
C GLU A 150 3.43 -18.12 14.54
N ASP A 151 3.82 -16.88 14.22
CA ASP A 151 3.08 -15.65 14.52
C ASP A 151 2.59 -14.91 13.26
N ASP A 152 1.75 -13.90 13.47
CA ASP A 152 1.26 -13.00 12.41
C ASP A 152 2.05 -11.67 12.42
N GLU A 153 3.33 -11.68 12.82
CA GLU A 153 4.14 -10.46 12.94
C GLU A 153 4.98 -10.19 11.70
N ARG A 154 5.44 -11.25 11.02
CA ARG A 154 6.33 -11.15 9.86
C ARG A 154 5.56 -11.29 8.54
N GLY A 155 5.57 -10.25 7.72
CA GLY A 155 5.10 -10.29 6.35
C GLY A 155 6.05 -11.01 5.40
N ILE A 156 5.46 -11.49 4.30
CA ILE A 156 6.09 -12.40 3.33
C ILE A 156 6.40 -11.71 2.01
N ALA A 157 5.67 -10.64 1.68
CA ALA A 157 5.81 -9.91 0.43
C ALA A 157 5.23 -8.49 0.53
N ASP A 158 5.73 -7.58 -0.30
CA ASP A 158 5.03 -6.33 -0.59
C ASP A 158 4.36 -6.38 -1.96
N ILE A 159 3.15 -5.86 -2.05
CA ILE A 159 2.48 -5.52 -3.31
C ILE A 159 2.63 -4.02 -3.51
N VAL A 160 3.35 -3.62 -4.55
CA VAL A 160 3.56 -2.21 -4.88
C VAL A 160 2.44 -1.74 -5.80
N LEU A 161 1.76 -0.68 -5.37
CA LEU A 161 0.78 0.05 -6.15
C LEU A 161 1.45 1.37 -6.56
N SER A 162 2.11 1.37 -7.73
CA SER A 162 2.99 2.46 -8.16
C SER A 162 2.43 3.84 -7.84
N SER A 163 3.25 4.69 -7.24
CA SER A 163 2.92 6.05 -6.78
C SER A 163 1.85 6.19 -5.69
N LEU A 164 0.96 5.20 -5.48
CA LEU A 164 -0.02 5.21 -4.40
C LEU A 164 0.60 4.75 -3.08
N GLY A 165 1.56 3.83 -3.16
CA GLY A 165 2.20 3.23 -2.00
C GLY A 165 2.48 1.74 -2.19
N TRP A 166 2.52 1.01 -1.10
CA TRP A 166 2.62 -0.46 -1.12
C TRP A 166 1.82 -1.07 0.03
N VAL A 167 1.56 -2.38 -0.10
CA VAL A 167 0.84 -3.16 0.89
C VAL A 167 1.69 -4.37 1.26
N LEU A 168 2.11 -4.43 2.52
CA LEU A 168 2.75 -5.62 3.08
C LEU A 168 1.70 -6.68 3.33
N VAL A 169 1.97 -7.88 2.85
CA VAL A 169 1.17 -9.09 3.03
C VAL A 169 1.76 -9.92 4.16
N THR A 170 0.94 -10.24 5.15
CA THR A 170 1.28 -11.16 6.24
C THR A 170 0.24 -12.27 6.32
N THR A 171 0.67 -13.52 6.22
CA THR A 171 -0.21 -14.68 6.28
C THR A 171 0.57 -15.90 6.74
N LYS A 172 -0.12 -16.86 7.36
CA LYS A 172 0.39 -18.19 7.68
C LYS A 172 0.11 -19.22 6.58
N MET A 173 -0.63 -18.84 5.54
CA MET A 173 -0.86 -19.69 4.38
C MET A 173 0.48 -19.98 3.70
N SER A 174 0.65 -21.19 3.18
CA SER A 174 1.83 -21.58 2.41
C SER A 174 1.92 -20.87 1.06
N CYS A 175 0.76 -20.53 0.48
CA CYS A 175 0.66 -19.82 -0.78
C CYS A 175 -0.67 -19.07 -0.84
N ILE A 176 -0.68 -17.92 -1.50
CA ILE A 176 -1.90 -17.14 -1.75
C ILE A 176 -1.89 -16.56 -3.16
N ASN A 177 -3.09 -16.36 -3.71
CA ASN A 177 -3.26 -15.68 -4.98
C ASN A 177 -3.92 -14.31 -4.76
N ILE A 178 -3.18 -13.26 -5.12
CA ILE A 178 -3.63 -11.89 -5.00
C ILE A 178 -3.73 -11.23 -6.36
N ARG A 179 -4.88 -10.58 -6.61
CA ARG A 179 -5.07 -9.72 -7.76
C ARG A 179 -4.97 -8.26 -7.34
N ALA A 180 -3.99 -7.54 -7.85
CA ALA A 180 -3.85 -6.10 -7.57
C ALA A 180 -4.26 -5.28 -8.80
N TRP A 181 -4.81 -4.09 -8.56
CA TRP A 181 -5.28 -3.18 -9.60
C TRP A 181 -4.77 -1.76 -9.39
N THR A 182 -4.40 -1.12 -10.51
CA THR A 182 -4.05 0.30 -10.60
C THR A 182 -4.63 0.88 -11.89
N PRO A 183 -4.63 2.21 -12.07
CA PRO A 183 -5.09 2.81 -13.31
C PRO A 183 -4.23 2.33 -14.49
N SER A 184 -4.87 1.77 -15.52
CA SER A 184 -4.22 1.08 -16.65
C SER A 184 -3.27 -0.06 -16.25
N GLY A 185 -3.40 -0.63 -15.04
CA GLY A 185 -2.54 -1.74 -14.57
C GLY A 185 -1.07 -1.35 -14.41
N ARG A 186 -0.76 -0.04 -14.38
CA ARG A 186 0.62 0.47 -14.36
C ARG A 186 1.29 0.21 -13.02
N GLY A 187 2.54 -0.25 -13.10
CA GLY A 187 3.46 -0.33 -11.97
C GLY A 187 3.01 -1.25 -10.84
N LEU A 188 2.34 -2.34 -11.20
CA LEU A 188 2.02 -3.46 -10.31
C LEU A 188 3.19 -4.43 -10.25
N ILE A 189 3.88 -4.46 -9.12
CA ILE A 189 5.00 -5.38 -8.86
C ILE A 189 4.91 -5.97 -7.45
N THR A 190 5.49 -7.15 -7.27
CA THR A 190 5.72 -7.74 -5.95
C THR A 190 7.17 -7.59 -5.53
N ARG A 191 7.42 -7.51 -4.21
CA ARG A 191 8.77 -7.58 -3.63
C ARG A 191 8.81 -8.71 -2.61
N GLN A 192 9.74 -9.64 -2.79
CA GLN A 192 10.07 -10.70 -1.84
C GLN A 192 11.61 -10.75 -1.72
N PRO A 193 12.20 -10.45 -0.54
CA PRO A 193 11.54 -10.11 0.72
C PRO A 193 10.91 -8.69 0.72
N PRO A 194 9.93 -8.43 1.62
CA PRO A 194 9.35 -7.09 1.80
C PRO A 194 10.32 -6.12 2.47
N ILE A 195 10.09 -4.81 2.29
CA ILE A 195 10.98 -3.76 2.81
C ILE A 195 10.92 -3.59 4.33
N LEU A 196 9.73 -3.78 4.93
CA LEU A 196 9.49 -3.67 6.36
C LEU A 196 8.77 -4.93 6.87
N PRO A 197 9.45 -6.08 6.94
CA PRO A 197 8.82 -7.38 7.18
C PRO A 197 8.02 -7.43 8.47
N TYR A 198 8.40 -6.72 9.54
CA TYR A 198 7.70 -6.80 10.82
C TYR A 198 6.74 -5.63 11.08
N ALA A 199 6.37 -4.86 10.05
CA ALA A 199 5.45 -3.73 10.23
C ALA A 199 4.04 -4.14 10.68
N ALA A 200 3.62 -5.38 10.40
CA ALA A 200 2.35 -5.92 10.89
C ALA A 200 2.30 -5.99 12.44
N ALA A 201 3.44 -6.06 13.11
CA ALA A 201 3.55 -6.02 14.58
C ALA A 201 3.21 -4.63 15.16
N TYR A 202 3.23 -3.58 14.34
CA TYR A 202 2.85 -2.22 14.77
C TYR A 202 1.34 -2.03 14.93
N ARG A 203 0.53 -3.07 14.64
CA ARG A 203 -0.93 -3.02 14.83
C ARG A 203 -1.31 -2.66 16.27
N GLY A 204 -2.23 -1.72 16.41
CA GLY A 204 -2.89 -1.42 17.68
C GLY A 204 -3.93 -2.48 18.03
N ARG A 205 -4.86 -2.13 18.91
CA ARG A 205 -5.96 -3.02 19.28
C ARG A 205 -6.87 -3.26 18.07
N LYS A 206 -7.40 -4.47 17.93
CA LYS A 206 -8.42 -4.77 16.92
C LYS A 206 -9.65 -3.92 17.19
N ILE A 207 -10.16 -3.23 16.17
CA ILE A 207 -11.45 -2.54 16.26
C ILE A 207 -12.53 -3.57 15.97
N TYR A 208 -13.32 -3.91 16.99
CA TYR A 208 -14.35 -4.93 16.87
C TYR A 208 -15.40 -4.57 15.81
N GLY A 209 -15.91 -5.56 15.08
CA GLY A 209 -16.93 -5.37 14.04
C GLY A 209 -16.43 -4.75 12.72
N THR A 210 -15.11 -4.54 12.56
CA THR A 210 -14.51 -3.98 11.33
C THR A 210 -13.40 -4.90 10.82
N SER A 211 -12.81 -4.58 9.66
CA SER A 211 -11.56 -5.22 9.19
C SER A 211 -10.29 -4.56 9.77
N THR A 212 -10.39 -3.45 10.51
CA THR A 212 -9.23 -2.58 10.81
C THR A 212 -8.68 -2.74 12.23
N PHE A 213 -7.44 -2.33 12.43
CA PHE A 213 -6.79 -2.16 13.72
C PHE A 213 -6.57 -0.67 14.03
N GLN A 214 -6.53 -0.31 15.31
CA GLN A 214 -6.14 1.04 15.71
C GLN A 214 -4.73 1.34 15.18
N THR A 215 -4.56 2.49 14.55
CA THR A 215 -3.23 2.98 14.14
C THR A 215 -2.55 3.54 15.38
N ARG A 216 -1.37 3.01 15.73
CA ARG A 216 -0.59 3.57 16.83
C ARG A 216 0.03 4.90 16.38
N LYS A 217 0.01 5.89 17.27
CA LYS A 217 0.78 7.12 17.05
C LYS A 217 2.26 6.79 17.22
N LEU A 218 3.09 7.28 16.31
CA LEU A 218 4.54 7.23 16.49
C LEU A 218 4.88 8.00 17.77
N ALA A 219 5.55 7.33 18.72
CA ALA A 219 6.20 8.06 19.80
C ALA A 219 7.32 8.93 19.22
N GLU A 220 7.65 10.06 19.86
CA GLU A 220 8.66 11.03 19.35
C GLU A 220 10.04 10.40 19.06
N ILE A 221 10.35 9.23 19.63
CA ILE A 221 11.64 8.53 19.52
C ILE A 221 11.50 7.19 18.76
N GLU A 222 10.27 6.77 18.40
CA GLU A 222 10.05 5.52 17.69
C GLU A 222 10.51 5.62 16.23
N THR A 223 11.63 4.99 15.92
CA THR A 223 11.97 4.63 14.54
C THR A 223 11.51 3.19 14.28
N PHE A 224 11.07 2.87 13.06
CA PHE A 224 10.75 1.49 12.67
C PHE A 224 11.97 0.54 12.70
N SER A 225 13.13 0.98 13.20
CA SER A 225 14.35 0.19 13.36
C SER A 225 14.13 -1.07 14.22
N HIS A 226 13.29 -0.99 15.26
CA HIS A 226 12.92 -2.16 16.09
C HIS A 226 12.07 -3.21 15.36
N THR A 227 11.53 -2.89 14.17
CA THR A 227 10.88 -3.86 13.28
C THR A 227 11.90 -4.64 12.45
N GLN A 228 13.21 -4.43 12.60
CA GLN A 228 14.23 -5.33 12.06
C GLN A 228 14.72 -6.27 13.17
N ARG A 229 13.93 -7.31 13.49
CA ARG A 229 14.46 -8.39 14.34
C ARG A 229 15.55 -9.14 13.56
N SER A 230 16.69 -9.38 14.21
CA SER A 230 17.75 -10.22 13.64
C SER A 230 17.19 -11.61 13.31
N VAL A 231 17.15 -11.94 12.02
CA VAL A 231 16.76 -13.27 11.56
C VAL A 231 17.91 -14.21 11.89
N LYS A 232 17.78 -14.99 12.97
CA LYS A 232 18.61 -16.18 13.12
C LYS A 232 18.10 -17.21 12.09
N PRO A 233 18.96 -17.75 11.20
CA PRO A 233 18.53 -18.81 10.30
C PRO A 233 18.02 -19.99 11.14
N GLY A 234 16.74 -20.33 10.97
CA GLY A 234 16.09 -21.42 11.71
C GLY A 234 16.67 -22.78 11.29
N LYS A 235 17.06 -23.59 12.27
CA LYS A 235 17.28 -25.03 12.08
C LYS A 235 15.92 -25.69 11.87
N ILE A 236 15.74 -26.39 10.75
CA ILE A 236 14.58 -27.24 10.50
C ILE A 236 14.62 -28.40 11.50
N VAL A 237 13.61 -28.51 12.37
CA VAL A 237 13.31 -29.71 13.17
C VAL A 237 11.80 -29.90 13.11
N GLY A 238 11.35 -31.02 12.51
CA GLY A 238 9.92 -31.35 12.38
C GLY A 238 9.32 -31.90 13.67
N THR A 239 8.00 -31.71 13.85
CA THR A 239 6.91 -32.74 13.81
C THR A 239 5.62 -32.19 14.44
N ASN A 240 4.50 -32.34 13.71
CA ASN A 240 3.05 -32.51 14.04
C ASN A 240 2.39 -31.74 15.21
N TYR A 241 1.22 -31.10 14.97
CA TYR A 241 -0.02 -31.17 15.80
C TYR A 241 -1.28 -30.65 15.03
N GLU A 242 -2.45 -31.27 15.29
CA GLU A 242 -3.80 -31.02 14.70
C GLU A 242 -4.81 -30.37 15.70
N ILE A 243 -5.99 -29.97 15.16
CA ILE A 243 -7.36 -29.78 15.78
C ILE A 243 -7.65 -28.37 16.36
N ASP A 244 -8.85 -27.74 16.34
CA ASP A 244 -10.11 -27.71 15.54
C ASP A 244 -10.99 -26.56 16.15
N SER A 245 -11.95 -26.11 15.34
CA SER A 245 -13.00 -25.08 15.39
C SER A 245 -13.91 -24.91 16.63
N SER A 246 -14.50 -23.71 16.77
CA SER A 246 -15.98 -23.53 16.83
C SER A 246 -16.48 -22.07 17.05
N TYR A 247 -17.23 -21.57 16.04
CA TYR A 247 -18.52 -20.83 16.07
C TYR A 247 -18.71 -19.34 16.48
N ASN A 248 -19.16 -18.59 15.44
CA ASN A 248 -20.36 -17.72 15.26
C ASN A 248 -20.40 -16.19 15.57
N GLU A 249 -20.73 -15.47 14.47
CA GLU A 249 -21.08 -14.05 14.17
C GLU A 249 -22.37 -13.49 14.86
N PRO A 250 -22.90 -12.24 14.62
CA PRO A 250 -22.62 -11.23 13.56
C PRO A 250 -22.60 -9.72 13.96
N TYR A 251 -22.18 -8.91 12.98
CA TYR A 251 -21.83 -7.48 12.97
C TYR A 251 -22.94 -6.43 13.16
N ARG A 252 -22.52 -5.18 13.43
CA ARG A 252 -23.24 -3.91 13.15
C ARG A 252 -22.26 -2.80 12.74
N PHE A 253 -22.59 -2.03 11.70
CA PHE A 253 -21.86 -0.83 11.27
C PHE A 253 -22.27 0.40 12.08
N VAL A 254 -21.31 1.26 12.45
CA VAL A 254 -21.58 2.68 12.74
C VAL A 254 -20.39 3.52 12.27
N ASN A 255 -20.68 4.50 11.41
CA ASN A 255 -19.77 5.59 11.03
C ASN A 255 -19.51 6.51 12.23
N PHE A 256 -18.31 7.08 12.31
CA PHE A 256 -18.06 8.53 12.19
C PHE A 256 -16.84 9.02 12.98
N ASP A 257 -16.22 10.01 12.35
CA ASP A 257 -15.59 11.21 12.86
C ASP A 257 -14.66 11.12 14.08
N ILE A 258 -13.42 11.42 13.72
CA ILE A 258 -12.25 11.62 14.55
C ILE A 258 -12.51 12.82 15.48
N VAL A 259 -12.41 12.57 16.79
CA VAL A 259 -11.93 13.57 17.75
C VAL A 259 -10.60 13.07 18.30
#